data_AF-A0A526YXX8-F1
#
_entry.id   AF-A0A526YXX8-F1
#
_cell.length_a   1.000
_cell.length_b   1.000
_cell.length_c   1.000
_cell.angle_alpha   90.00
_cell.angle_beta   90.00
_cell.angle_gamma   90.00
#
_symmetry.space_group_name_H-M   'P 1'
#
loop_
_entity.id
_entity.type
_entity.pdbx_description
1 polymer ?
#
loop_
_entity_poly.entity_id
_entity_poly.type
_entity_poly.pdbx_seq_one_letter_code
_entity_poly.pdbx_strand_id
1 'polypeptide(L)'
;LDYYTFAAPSWVTNIAVFAAAASTAATVVMLINRWRKHGGTLPYNGVVAYVVSLYAWILFVRINPLWLLVVPALHSLQYLAVVWRYQTNVELDRSDAVIEPEFKVLSIIGPMYRLRVLGFIIIGSILGILGFWLVPIALSALIPYNKEVLGSSLFLFIAWIFINVHHYFLDNVMWRRGNPEVSKYLFR
;
A
#
# COMPACT_ATOMS: atom_id res chain seq x y z
N LEU A 1 -10.85 18.77 -17.80
CA LEU A 1 -10.17 18.82 -16.48
C LEU A 1 -8.73 19.23 -16.77
N ASP A 2 -8.50 20.54 -16.87
CA ASP A 2 -7.17 21.11 -17.11
C ASP A 2 -6.44 21.29 -15.77
N TYR A 3 -6.04 20.16 -15.17
CA TYR A 3 -5.09 20.19 -14.06
C TYR A 3 -3.68 20.28 -14.63
N TYR A 4 -3.32 21.47 -15.13
CA TYR A 4 -1.94 21.81 -15.45
C TYR A 4 -1.22 22.11 -14.14
N THR A 5 -0.60 21.10 -13.53
CA THR A 5 0.48 21.41 -12.57
C THR A 5 1.68 21.96 -13.33
N PHE A 6 1.95 21.43 -14.55
CA PHE A 6 2.94 21.97 -15.51
C PHE A 6 2.55 21.59 -16.95
N ALA A 7 2.67 22.51 -17.92
CA ALA A 7 2.56 22.18 -19.34
C ALA A 7 3.81 21.40 -19.76
N ALA A 8 3.80 20.08 -19.60
CA ALA A 8 4.90 19.22 -20.03
C ALA A 8 5.05 19.32 -21.56
N PRO A 9 6.26 19.54 -22.10
CA PRO A 9 6.49 19.52 -23.53
C PRO A 9 6.01 18.20 -24.16
N SER A 10 5.47 18.26 -25.38
CA SER A 10 4.91 17.09 -26.06
C SER A 10 5.90 15.93 -26.23
N TRP A 11 7.20 16.21 -26.32
CA TRP A 11 8.22 15.18 -26.39
C TRP A 11 8.34 14.39 -25.06
N VAL A 12 8.15 15.05 -23.90
CA VAL A 12 8.17 14.38 -22.59
C VAL A 12 6.98 13.44 -22.46
N THR A 13 5.79 13.91 -22.85
CA THR A 13 4.58 13.09 -22.79
C THR A 13 4.65 11.93 -23.79
N ASN A 14 5.20 12.14 -24.99
CA ASN A 14 5.42 11.08 -25.97
C ASN A 14 6.39 10.01 -25.45
N ILE A 15 7.49 10.41 -24.81
CA ILE A 15 8.42 9.45 -24.17
C ILE A 15 7.72 8.66 -23.08
N ALA A 16 6.95 9.34 -22.20
CA ALA A 16 6.22 8.67 -21.12
C ALA A 16 5.20 7.67 -21.66
N VAL A 17 4.45 8.04 -22.71
CA VAL A 17 3.48 7.15 -23.38
C VAL A 17 4.18 5.95 -24.02
N PHE A 18 5.30 6.18 -24.71
CA PHE A 18 6.07 5.10 -25.31
C PHE A 18 6.63 4.14 -24.26
N ALA A 19 7.21 4.67 -23.18
CA ALA A 19 7.72 3.88 -22.06
C ALA A 19 6.59 3.06 -21.40
N ALA A 20 5.43 3.67 -21.17
CA ALA A 20 4.25 2.99 -20.65
C ALA A 20 3.82 1.85 -21.58
N ALA A 21 3.63 2.12 -22.88
CA ALA A 21 3.24 1.12 -23.87
C ALA A 21 4.25 -0.04 -23.97
N ALA A 22 5.55 0.26 -24.01
CA ALA A 22 6.61 -0.74 -24.05
C ALA A 22 6.63 -1.61 -22.78
N SER A 23 6.49 -0.99 -21.60
CA SER A 23 6.44 -1.72 -20.32
C SER A 23 5.18 -2.61 -20.20
N THR A 24 4.03 -2.15 -20.72
CA THR A 24 2.81 -2.96 -20.80
C THR A 24 3.00 -4.14 -21.74
N ALA A 25 3.56 -3.92 -22.93
CA ALA A 25 3.85 -4.99 -23.89
C ALA A 25 4.82 -6.04 -23.29
N ALA A 26 5.89 -5.58 -22.63
CA ALA A 26 6.83 -6.46 -21.94
C ALA A 26 6.15 -7.28 -20.82
N THR A 27 5.25 -6.66 -20.06
CA THR A 27 4.47 -7.35 -19.01
C THR A 27 3.53 -8.40 -19.61
N VAL A 28 2.84 -8.09 -20.72
CA VAL A 28 1.98 -9.05 -21.43
C VAL A 28 2.80 -10.24 -21.93
N VAL A 29 3.95 -10.00 -22.57
CA VAL A 29 4.85 -11.06 -23.03
C VAL A 29 5.33 -11.91 -21.84
N MET A 30 5.70 -11.29 -20.72
CA MET A 30 6.10 -12.00 -19.50
C MET A 30 4.96 -12.90 -18.97
N LEU A 31 3.72 -12.38 -18.91
CA LEU A 31 2.55 -13.16 -18.47
C LEU A 31 2.24 -14.32 -19.41
N ILE A 32 2.29 -14.11 -20.74
CA ILE A 32 2.09 -15.17 -21.74
C ILE A 32 3.15 -16.26 -21.59
N ASN A 33 4.42 -15.86 -21.48
CA ASN A 33 5.53 -16.80 -21.31
C ASN A 33 5.37 -17.62 -20.01
N ARG A 34 4.94 -16.98 -18.92
CA ARG A 34 4.68 -17.65 -17.66
C ARG A 34 3.49 -18.61 -17.77
N TRP A 35 2.37 -18.17 -18.36
CA TRP A 35 1.19 -18.99 -18.61
C TRP A 35 1.56 -20.28 -19.37
N ARG A 36 2.32 -20.14 -20.47
CA ARG A 36 2.78 -21.28 -21.28
C ARG A 36 3.70 -22.22 -20.51
N LYS A 37 4.64 -21.70 -19.71
CA LYS A 37 5.59 -22.52 -18.93
C LYS A 37 4.95 -23.24 -17.74
N HIS A 38 3.86 -22.73 -17.17
CA HIS A 38 3.24 -23.25 -15.96
C HIS A 38 1.85 -23.87 -16.21
N GLY A 39 1.66 -24.52 -17.36
CA GLY A 39 0.46 -25.32 -17.63
C GLY A 39 -0.84 -24.51 -17.69
N GLY A 40 -0.77 -23.24 -18.10
CA GLY A 40 -1.93 -22.36 -18.20
C GLY A 40 -2.38 -21.77 -16.86
N THR A 41 -1.43 -21.50 -15.96
CA THR A 41 -1.73 -20.86 -14.67
C THR A 41 -0.93 -19.57 -14.48
N LEU A 42 -1.55 -18.60 -13.82
CA LEU A 42 -0.92 -17.35 -13.37
C LEU A 42 -1.20 -17.14 -11.89
N PRO A 43 -0.35 -16.38 -11.17
CA PRO A 43 -0.62 -16.00 -9.79
C PRO A 43 -1.82 -15.04 -9.75
N TYR A 44 -3.03 -15.59 -9.62
CA TYR A 44 -4.30 -14.87 -9.72
C TYR A 44 -4.32 -13.60 -8.85
N ASN A 45 -4.00 -13.74 -7.56
CA ASN A 45 -3.98 -12.61 -6.62
C ASN A 45 -3.02 -11.50 -7.07
N GLY A 46 -1.85 -11.86 -7.63
CA GLY A 46 -0.87 -10.90 -8.13
C GLY A 46 -1.35 -10.18 -9.39
N VAL A 47 -2.00 -10.90 -10.31
CA VAL A 47 -2.57 -10.31 -11.53
C VAL A 47 -3.73 -9.38 -11.19
N VAL A 48 -4.64 -9.79 -10.30
CA VAL A 48 -5.74 -8.94 -9.83
C VAL A 48 -5.20 -7.69 -9.14
N ALA A 49 -4.25 -7.83 -8.21
CA ALA A 49 -3.63 -6.69 -7.54
C ALA A 49 -2.99 -5.72 -8.54
N TYR A 50 -2.24 -6.24 -9.52
CA TYR A 50 -1.64 -5.44 -10.58
C TYR A 50 -2.67 -4.65 -11.40
N VAL A 51 -3.70 -5.34 -11.91
CA VAL A 51 -4.73 -4.72 -12.76
C VAL A 51 -5.52 -3.67 -12.00
N VAL A 52 -5.93 -3.97 -10.76
CA VAL A 52 -6.72 -3.06 -9.95
C VAL A 52 -5.90 -1.83 -9.56
N SER A 53 -4.65 -2.02 -9.10
CA SER A 53 -3.80 -0.91 -8.64
C SER A 53 -3.43 0.05 -9.76
N LEU A 54 -3.09 -0.47 -10.95
CA LEU A 54 -2.58 0.36 -12.04
C LEU A 54 -3.66 0.90 -12.97
N TYR A 55 -4.80 0.21 -13.11
CA TYR A 55 -5.78 0.56 -14.14
C TYR A 55 -7.15 0.87 -13.56
N ALA A 56 -7.71 -0.02 -12.72
CA ALA A 56 -9.08 0.16 -12.24
C ALA A 56 -9.25 1.45 -11.42
N TRP A 57 -8.32 1.73 -10.49
CA TRP A 57 -8.40 2.94 -9.68
C TRP A 57 -8.23 4.24 -10.50
N ILE A 58 -7.41 4.22 -11.55
CA ILE A 58 -7.18 5.38 -12.42
C ILE A 58 -8.44 5.73 -13.23
N LEU A 59 -9.30 4.76 -13.55
CA LEU A 59 -10.58 5.06 -14.22
C LEU A 59 -11.47 5.99 -13.39
N PHE A 60 -11.44 5.88 -12.06
CA PHE A 60 -12.20 6.78 -11.19
C PHE A 60 -11.66 8.21 -11.18
N VAL A 61 -10.35 8.39 -11.40
CA VAL A 61 -9.73 9.72 -11.57
C VAL A 61 -10.32 10.47 -12.77
N ARG A 62 -10.73 9.74 -13.83
CA ARG A 62 -11.41 10.34 -15.00
C ARG A 62 -12.80 10.88 -14.67
N ILE A 63 -13.46 10.34 -13.65
CA ILE A 63 -14.78 10.77 -13.19
C ILE A 63 -14.63 11.95 -12.23
N ASN A 64 -13.74 11.82 -11.24
CA ASN A 64 -13.44 12.88 -10.29
C ASN A 64 -11.92 12.91 -9.98
N PRO A 65 -11.22 14.02 -10.25
CA PRO A 65 -9.78 14.15 -10.04
C PRO A 65 -9.37 13.98 -8.57
N LEU A 66 -10.28 14.24 -7.61
CA LEU A 66 -10.02 14.02 -6.18
C LEU A 66 -9.73 12.56 -5.84
N TRP A 67 -10.10 11.62 -6.72
CA TRP A 67 -9.69 10.22 -6.56
C TRP A 67 -8.17 10.05 -6.55
N LEU A 68 -7.37 10.96 -7.12
CA LEU A 68 -5.90 10.92 -7.01
C LEU A 68 -5.42 10.93 -5.55
N LEU A 69 -6.19 11.53 -4.64
CA LEU A 69 -5.87 11.55 -3.21
C LEU A 69 -6.29 10.25 -2.50
N VAL A 70 -7.23 9.50 -3.08
CA VAL A 70 -7.82 8.30 -2.49
C VAL A 70 -7.16 7.02 -3.05
N VAL A 71 -6.71 7.03 -4.31
CA VAL A 71 -6.03 5.89 -4.95
C VAL A 71 -4.86 5.37 -4.10
N PRO A 72 -3.96 6.20 -3.54
CA PRO A 72 -2.91 5.70 -2.67
C PRO A 72 -3.44 4.99 -1.43
N ALA A 73 -4.51 5.48 -0.81
CA ALA A 73 -5.13 4.83 0.34
C ALA A 73 -5.71 3.45 -0.03
N LEU A 74 -6.39 3.33 -1.17
CA LEU A 74 -6.88 2.04 -1.68
C LEU A 74 -5.75 1.08 -2.02
N HIS A 75 -4.65 1.58 -2.57
CA HIS A 75 -3.46 0.80 -2.81
C HIS A 75 -2.84 0.29 -1.50
N SER A 76 -2.76 1.13 -0.46
CA SER A 76 -2.33 0.72 0.87
C SER A 76 -3.25 -0.35 1.50
N LEU A 77 -4.55 -0.39 1.18
CA LEU A 77 -5.42 -1.49 1.62
C LEU A 77 -5.07 -2.82 0.95
N GLN A 78 -4.72 -2.82 -0.33
CA GLN A 78 -4.22 -4.02 -1.01
C GLN A 78 -2.92 -4.49 -0.37
N TYR A 79 -2.09 -3.55 0.07
CA TYR A 79 -0.85 -3.78 0.79
C TYR A 79 -1.05 -4.57 2.10
N LEU A 80 -2.17 -4.37 2.80
CA LEU A 80 -2.48 -5.10 4.04
C LEU A 80 -2.51 -6.61 3.85
N ALA A 81 -2.88 -7.13 2.68
CA ALA A 81 -2.84 -8.57 2.42
C ALA A 81 -1.42 -9.14 2.49
N VAL A 82 -0.43 -8.36 2.03
CA VAL A 82 1.00 -8.71 2.07
C VAL A 82 1.51 -8.67 3.50
N VAL A 83 1.25 -7.57 4.22
CA VAL A 83 1.65 -7.39 5.62
C VAL A 83 1.02 -8.45 6.52
N TRP A 84 -0.26 -8.74 6.31
CA TRP A 84 -0.98 -9.76 7.06
C TRP A 84 -0.29 -11.13 6.93
N ARG A 85 -0.02 -11.56 5.70
CA ARG A 85 0.65 -12.85 5.44
C ARG A 85 2.04 -12.88 6.06
N TYR A 86 2.81 -11.81 5.85
CA TYR A 86 4.16 -11.67 6.40
C TYR A 86 4.14 -11.77 7.93
N GLN A 87 3.37 -10.92 8.60
CA GLN A 87 3.32 -10.85 10.06
C GLN A 87 2.80 -12.15 10.66
N THR A 88 1.78 -12.78 10.06
CA THR A 88 1.28 -14.08 10.51
C THR A 88 2.39 -15.13 10.48
N ASN A 89 3.17 -15.18 9.40
CA ASN A 89 4.26 -16.15 9.27
C ASN A 89 5.43 -15.85 10.21
N VAL A 90 5.75 -14.58 10.48
CA VAL A 90 6.72 -14.19 11.51
C VAL A 90 6.27 -14.68 12.89
N GLU A 91 5.01 -14.43 13.25
CA GLU A 91 4.48 -14.82 14.56
C GLU A 91 4.33 -16.34 14.72
N LEU A 92 4.10 -17.07 13.62
CA LEU A 92 4.07 -18.54 13.58
C LEU A 92 5.45 -19.18 13.70
N ASP A 93 6.52 -18.51 13.27
CA ASP A 93 7.90 -19.02 13.33
C ASP A 93 8.50 -18.93 14.75
N ARG A 94 7.81 -18.26 15.67
CA ARG A 94 8.21 -18.18 17.08
C ARG A 94 7.95 -19.52 17.79
N SER A 95 8.84 -19.88 18.72
CA SER A 95 8.75 -21.15 19.47
C SER A 95 7.47 -21.28 20.31
N ASP A 96 6.90 -20.16 20.74
CA ASP A 96 5.71 -20.09 21.58
C ASP A 96 4.41 -19.88 20.77
N ALA A 97 4.46 -19.94 19.43
CA ALA A 97 3.35 -19.54 18.57
C ALA A 97 2.03 -20.24 18.88
N VAL A 98 2.09 -21.53 19.20
CA VAL A 98 0.93 -22.42 19.42
C VAL A 98 0.55 -22.54 20.91
N ILE A 99 1.30 -21.88 21.80
CA ILE A 99 1.00 -21.89 23.24
C ILE A 99 -0.31 -21.13 23.49
N GLU A 100 -1.11 -21.64 24.44
CA GLU A 100 -2.32 -20.96 24.87
C GLU A 100 -1.99 -19.75 25.77
N PRO A 101 -2.78 -18.67 25.70
CA PRO A 101 -2.55 -17.48 26.52
C PRO A 101 -2.77 -17.79 28.01
N GLU A 102 -1.92 -17.25 28.89
CA GLU A 102 -2.05 -17.42 30.34
C GLU A 102 -3.40 -16.94 30.89
N PHE A 103 -3.92 -15.83 30.33
CA PHE A 103 -5.22 -15.30 30.70
C PHE A 103 -6.35 -16.00 29.93
N LYS A 104 -7.20 -16.73 30.66
CA LYS A 104 -8.32 -17.51 30.12
C LYS A 104 -9.33 -16.71 29.27
N VAL A 105 -9.43 -15.40 29.47
CA VAL A 105 -10.30 -14.54 28.65
C VAL A 105 -9.74 -14.38 27.22
N LEU A 106 -8.40 -14.39 27.07
CA LEU A 106 -7.74 -14.22 25.78
C LEU A 106 -7.70 -15.51 24.96
N SER A 107 -7.90 -16.69 25.56
CA SER A 107 -7.87 -17.97 24.84
C SER A 107 -9.02 -18.13 23.83
N ILE A 108 -10.09 -17.32 23.94
CA ILE A 108 -11.18 -17.26 22.95
C ILE A 108 -10.65 -16.84 21.57
N ILE A 109 -9.62 -16.00 21.52
CA ILE A 109 -9.01 -15.52 20.26
C ILE A 109 -8.10 -16.61 19.64
N GLY A 110 -7.65 -17.56 20.47
CA GLY A 110 -6.85 -18.71 20.09
C GLY A 110 -5.39 -18.60 20.56
N PRO A 111 -4.45 -19.25 19.85
CA PRO A 111 -3.04 -19.33 20.27
C PRO A 111 -2.31 -17.99 20.19
N MET A 112 -1.16 -17.91 20.88
CA MET A 112 -0.39 -16.67 21.05
C MET A 112 -0.08 -15.92 19.75
N TYR A 113 0.20 -16.61 18.64
CA TYR A 113 0.46 -15.92 17.37
C TYR A 113 -0.74 -15.08 16.90
N ARG A 114 -1.99 -15.55 17.11
CA ARG A 114 -3.20 -14.81 16.70
C ARG A 114 -3.41 -13.57 17.54
N LEU A 115 -3.14 -13.65 18.84
CA LEU A 115 -3.19 -12.50 19.74
C LEU A 115 -2.17 -11.44 19.33
N ARG A 116 -0.94 -11.84 18.98
CA ARG A 116 0.09 -10.90 18.54
C ARG A 116 -0.23 -10.27 17.20
N VAL A 117 -0.76 -11.04 16.24
CA VAL A 117 -1.26 -10.49 14.97
C VAL A 117 -2.42 -9.52 15.20
N LEU A 118 -3.37 -9.87 16.09
CA LEU A 118 -4.46 -8.97 16.45
C LEU A 118 -3.96 -7.68 17.10
N GLY A 119 -3.02 -7.79 18.04
CA GLY A 119 -2.37 -6.64 18.67
C GLY A 119 -1.66 -5.76 17.64
N PHE A 120 -0.94 -6.37 16.69
CA PHE A 120 -0.31 -5.67 15.57
C PHE A 120 -1.35 -4.91 14.72
N ILE A 121 -2.49 -5.52 14.40
CA ILE A 121 -3.57 -4.87 13.62
C ILE A 121 -4.16 -3.70 14.40
N ILE A 122 -4.44 -3.88 15.68
CA ILE A 122 -5.03 -2.85 16.54
C ILE A 122 -4.07 -1.65 16.65
N ILE A 123 -2.81 -1.90 17.02
CA ILE A 123 -1.79 -0.86 17.16
C ILE A 123 -1.57 -0.17 15.82
N GLY A 124 -1.42 -0.93 14.72
CA GLY A 124 -1.28 -0.39 13.38
C GLY A 124 -2.46 0.47 12.95
N SER A 125 -3.69 0.06 13.28
CA SER A 125 -4.90 0.83 12.98
C SER A 125 -4.96 2.13 13.77
N ILE A 126 -4.61 2.10 15.06
CA ILE A 126 -4.54 3.29 15.91
C ILE A 126 -3.50 4.26 15.35
N LEU A 127 -2.27 3.79 15.10
CA LEU A 127 -1.21 4.62 14.54
C LEU A 127 -1.59 5.17 13.15
N GLY A 128 -2.28 4.37 12.33
CA GLY A 128 -2.83 4.80 11.04
C GLY A 128 -3.83 5.94 11.20
N ILE A 129 -4.83 5.80 12.07
CA ILE A 129 -5.83 6.85 12.34
C ILE A 129 -5.16 8.12 12.86
N LEU A 130 -4.19 7.97 13.78
CA LEU A 130 -3.43 9.09 14.32
C LEU A 130 -2.66 9.82 13.21
N GLY A 131 -1.88 9.10 12.41
CA GLY A 131 -1.03 9.68 11.36
C GLY A 131 -1.80 10.26 10.17
N PHE A 132 -2.88 9.61 9.74
CA PHE A 132 -3.65 10.06 8.58
C PHE A 132 -4.65 11.17 8.89
N TRP A 133 -5.19 11.22 10.11
CA TRP A 133 -6.34 12.08 10.43
C TRP A 133 -6.14 12.89 11.70
N LEU A 134 -5.99 12.25 12.86
CA LEU A 134 -6.10 12.95 14.14
C LEU A 134 -4.97 13.96 14.34
N VAL A 135 -3.72 13.56 14.10
CA VAL A 135 -2.56 14.44 14.23
C VAL A 135 -2.64 15.60 13.23
N PRO A 136 -2.86 15.39 11.93
CA PRO A 136 -3.00 16.51 10.98
C PRO A 136 -4.13 17.49 11.31
N ILE A 137 -5.29 17.00 11.77
CA ILE A 137 -6.42 17.84 12.18
C ILE A 137 -6.06 18.64 13.43
N ALA A 138 -5.46 17.98 14.43
CA ALA A 138 -5.01 18.65 15.65
C ALA A 138 -4.00 19.75 15.34
N LEU A 139 -3.00 19.47 14.49
CA LEU A 139 -2.03 20.48 14.06
C LEU A 139 -2.70 21.65 13.32
N SER A 140 -3.70 21.39 12.48
CA SER A 140 -4.46 22.44 11.78
C SER A 140 -5.30 23.32 12.71
N ALA A 141 -5.69 22.80 13.88
CA ALA A 141 -6.43 23.54 14.90
C ALA A 141 -5.49 24.29 15.87
N LEU A 142 -4.34 23.70 16.20
CA LEU A 142 -3.45 24.19 17.26
C LEU A 142 -2.36 25.13 16.75
N ILE A 143 -1.91 24.97 15.50
CA ILE A 143 -0.82 25.77 14.94
C ILE A 143 -1.43 26.88 14.07
N PRO A 144 -1.20 28.16 14.40
CA PRO A 144 -1.62 29.27 13.54
C PRO A 144 -0.84 29.27 12.22
N TYR A 145 -1.55 29.42 11.11
CA TYR A 145 -0.98 29.65 9.78
C TYR A 145 -1.95 30.44 8.91
N ASN A 146 -1.45 31.05 7.83
CA ASN A 146 -2.31 31.82 6.92
C ASN A 146 -3.14 30.88 6.04
N LYS A 147 -4.41 30.66 6.43
CA LYS A 147 -5.37 29.79 5.73
C LYS A 147 -5.86 30.37 4.40
N GLU A 148 -5.82 31.68 4.23
CA GLU A 148 -6.18 32.32 2.95
C GLU A 148 -5.15 31.99 1.87
N VAL A 149 -3.87 31.91 2.25
CA VAL A 149 -2.77 31.60 1.34
C VAL A 149 -2.59 30.08 1.17
N LEU A 150 -2.65 29.31 2.26
CA LEU A 150 -2.25 27.89 2.29
C LEU A 150 -3.42 26.89 2.32
N GLY A 151 -4.66 27.38 2.38
CA GLY A 151 -5.87 26.56 2.54
C GLY A 151 -6.12 26.12 3.98
N SER A 152 -7.23 25.44 4.25
CA SER A 152 -7.62 25.00 5.61
C SER A 152 -7.08 23.62 6.01
N SER A 153 -6.49 22.89 5.07
CA SER A 153 -6.08 21.49 5.22
C SER A 153 -4.58 21.27 5.03
N LEU A 154 -3.75 22.30 5.26
CA LEU A 154 -2.31 22.27 5.03
C LEU A 154 -1.62 21.06 5.69
N PHE A 155 -1.85 20.83 6.98
CA PHE A 155 -1.20 19.71 7.68
C PHE A 155 -1.69 18.35 7.21
N LEU A 156 -2.96 18.24 6.79
CA LEU A 156 -3.48 17.01 6.17
C LEU A 156 -2.74 16.72 4.87
N PHE A 157 -2.59 17.74 4.02
CA PHE A 157 -1.84 17.63 2.78
C PHE A 157 -0.38 17.23 3.02
N ILE A 158 0.32 17.88 3.96
CA ILE A 158 1.71 17.55 4.31
C ILE A 158 1.83 16.11 4.80
N ALA A 159 0.98 15.69 5.74
CA ALA A 159 1.00 14.34 6.28
C ALA A 159 0.73 13.28 5.19
N TRP A 160 -0.24 13.52 4.32
CA TRP A 160 -0.52 12.59 3.23
C TRP A 160 0.64 12.51 2.23
N ILE A 161 1.27 13.62 1.87
CA ILE A 161 2.48 13.60 1.03
C ILE A 161 3.61 12.83 1.71
N PHE A 162 3.86 13.09 3.00
CA PHE A 162 4.87 12.37 3.77
C PHE A 162 4.60 10.86 3.77
N ILE A 163 3.36 10.44 4.01
CA ILE A 163 2.97 9.03 4.02
C ILE A 163 3.16 8.40 2.62
N ASN A 164 2.78 9.10 1.55
CA ASN A 164 3.01 8.63 0.18
C ASN A 164 4.51 8.41 -0.11
N VAL A 165 5.36 9.36 0.27
CA VAL A 165 6.81 9.26 0.11
C VAL A 165 7.40 8.15 0.98
N HIS A 166 6.95 8.03 2.23
CA HIS A 166 7.35 6.96 3.14
C HIS A 166 7.01 5.57 2.58
N HIS A 167 5.80 5.39 2.06
CA HIS A 167 5.40 4.13 1.43
C HIS A 167 6.24 3.80 0.21
N TYR A 168 6.51 4.79 -0.65
CA TYR A 168 7.41 4.60 -1.80
C TYR A 168 8.77 4.04 -1.37
N PHE A 169 9.35 4.54 -0.27
CA PHE A 169 10.62 4.00 0.23
C PHE A 169 10.48 2.60 0.82
N LEU A 170 9.43 2.33 1.60
CA LEU A 170 9.20 0.98 2.15
C LEU A 170 9.08 -0.08 1.06
N ASP A 171 8.36 0.22 -0.01
CA ASP A 171 8.19 -0.70 -1.15
C ASP A 171 9.51 -0.97 -1.87
N ASN A 172 10.38 0.04 -1.93
CA ASN A 172 11.68 -0.08 -2.57
C ASN A 172 12.74 -0.74 -1.71
N VAL A 173 12.61 -0.76 -0.38
CA VAL A 173 13.65 -1.29 0.52
C VAL A 173 13.22 -2.60 1.17
N MET A 174 12.07 -2.61 1.83
CA MET A 174 11.63 -3.74 2.64
C MET A 174 11.10 -4.87 1.76
N TRP A 175 10.20 -4.57 0.82
CA TRP A 175 9.38 -5.55 0.10
C TRP A 175 10.05 -6.13 -1.15
N ARG A 176 11.37 -6.31 -1.10
CA ARG A 176 12.14 -6.89 -2.19
C ARG A 176 12.27 -8.40 -2.07
N ARG A 177 12.20 -9.12 -3.20
CA ARG A 177 12.51 -10.56 -3.24
C ARG A 177 13.90 -10.89 -2.72
N GLY A 178 14.87 -9.97 -2.88
CA GLY A 178 16.23 -10.14 -2.36
C GLY A 178 16.36 -9.98 -0.84
N ASN A 179 15.32 -9.52 -0.15
CA ASN A 179 15.31 -9.45 1.31
C ASN A 179 15.09 -10.86 1.89
N PRO A 180 16.04 -11.42 2.67
CA PRO A 180 15.93 -12.76 3.21
C PRO A 180 14.67 -12.98 4.05
N GLU A 181 14.28 -11.99 4.85
CA GLU A 181 13.09 -12.03 5.70
C GLU A 181 11.82 -12.13 4.87
N VAL A 182 11.70 -11.30 3.82
CA VAL A 182 10.53 -11.33 2.93
C VAL A 182 10.47 -12.63 2.15
N SER A 183 11.61 -13.14 1.67
CA SER A 183 11.64 -14.46 1.04
C SER A 183 11.17 -15.56 2.00
N LYS A 184 11.60 -15.51 3.27
CA LYS A 184 11.23 -16.49 4.30
C LYS A 184 9.77 -16.39 4.71
N TYR A 185 9.21 -15.20 4.87
CA TYR A 185 7.89 -15.03 5.49
C TYR A 185 6.76 -14.66 4.52
N LEU A 186 7.07 -14.22 3.30
CA LEU A 186 6.04 -13.89 2.30
C LEU A 186 5.99 -14.88 1.14
N PHE A 187 7.14 -15.36 0.66
CA PHE A 187 7.24 -16.14 -0.58
C PHE A 187 7.55 -17.64 -0.41
N ARG A 188 7.63 -18.13 0.84
CA ARG A 188 7.72 -19.56 1.19
C ARG A 188 6.84 -20.44 0.29
#